data_AF-A0A507CDJ0-F1
#
_entry.id   AF-A0A507CDJ0-F1
#
_cell.length_a   1.000
_cell.length_b   1.000
_cell.length_c   1.000
_cell.angle_alpha   90.00
_cell.angle_beta   90.00
_cell.angle_gamma   90.00
#
_symmetry.space_group_name_H-M   'P 1'
#
loop_
_entity.id
_entity.type
_entity.pdbx_description
1 polymer ?
#
loop_
_entity_poly.entity_id
_entity_poly.type
_entity_poly.pdbx_seq_one_letter_code
_entity_poly.pdbx_strand_id
1 'polypeptide(L)'
;MTTAFLLFTFLWHLVKAIDDATANSSISDLCIQMPGMPGCALRTFCDTSPSSLAQPYCQPISLLGDICLNDMPRMASCQPYNESCSLNTTCQSLYPPVPQLPTSLKLAQNIYSICSAMTMDGCSTCQLTSASTYSDCNMLGVYAGMCKVMPGMTQCSEYVAMCSASLKGSSLCTSSASDAPPEMKMYFHTGIVEYVLFQGWVPRTTVQYGFTLLGCFILAIIYEGFLALHIVLDTYIGTTKDQNKSLQSFPTSASQSTNSSTPIQPARSKARFAWPWTQMVLRGLLRLINATLAYALMLIAMTYNVGLFFGVVLGLAVGSMATTGILKAIQHNSYVTARDEELCC
;
A
#
# COMPACT_ATOMS: atom_id res chain seq x y z
N MET A 1 -9.78 12.89 -59.35
CA MET A 1 -9.40 13.53 -58.07
C MET A 1 -10.34 14.67 -57.67
N THR A 2 -10.96 15.38 -58.61
CA THR A 2 -11.88 16.50 -58.33
C THR A 2 -13.28 16.06 -57.84
N THR A 3 -13.78 14.91 -58.28
CA THR A 3 -15.11 14.40 -57.86
C THR A 3 -15.16 13.86 -56.44
N ALA A 4 -14.07 13.28 -55.94
CA ALA A 4 -13.95 12.83 -54.55
C ALA A 4 -13.81 14.01 -53.57
N PHE A 5 -13.11 15.08 -53.97
CA PHE A 5 -13.03 16.32 -53.21
C PHE A 5 -14.38 17.04 -53.15
N LEU A 6 -15.13 17.04 -54.26
CA LEU A 6 -16.47 17.61 -54.33
C LEU A 6 -17.51 16.81 -53.53
N LEU A 7 -17.39 15.48 -53.43
CA LEU A 7 -18.22 14.66 -52.56
C LEU A 7 -17.90 14.88 -51.08
N PHE A 8 -16.64 15.09 -50.72
CA PHE A 8 -16.24 15.46 -49.34
C PHE A 8 -16.75 16.85 -48.96
N THR A 9 -16.70 17.83 -49.86
CA THR A 9 -17.27 19.16 -49.60
C THR A 9 -18.80 19.20 -49.66
N PHE A 10 -19.44 18.35 -50.48
CA PHE A 10 -20.91 18.18 -50.46
C PHE A 10 -21.40 17.47 -49.20
N LEU A 11 -20.67 16.46 -48.69
CA LEU A 11 -20.98 15.86 -47.39
C LEU A 11 -20.76 16.86 -46.24
N TRP A 12 -19.73 17.70 -46.33
CA TRP A 12 -19.47 18.80 -45.38
C TRP A 12 -20.61 19.82 -45.35
N HIS A 13 -21.27 20.08 -46.48
CA HIS A 13 -22.42 21.01 -46.56
C HIS A 13 -23.78 20.41 -46.21
N LEU A 14 -23.89 19.07 -46.10
CA LEU A 14 -25.13 18.39 -45.72
C LEU A 14 -25.22 18.06 -44.22
N VAL A 15 -24.10 18.08 -43.51
CA VAL A 15 -24.07 18.00 -42.05
C VAL A 15 -24.00 19.43 -41.52
N LYS A 16 -25.05 19.92 -40.86
CA LYS A 16 -24.91 21.04 -39.92
C LYS A 16 -24.04 20.54 -38.74
N ALA A 17 -22.75 20.38 -38.98
CA ALA A 17 -21.80 20.14 -37.91
C ALA A 17 -21.64 21.49 -37.20
N ILE A 18 -21.77 21.46 -35.87
CA ILE A 18 -21.38 22.58 -35.02
C ILE A 18 -19.95 22.99 -35.40
N ASP A 19 -19.71 24.28 -35.59
CA ASP A 19 -18.35 24.75 -35.89
C ASP A 19 -17.47 24.63 -34.62
N ASP A 20 -16.18 24.36 -34.82
CA ASP A 20 -15.24 24.14 -33.72
C ASP A 20 -15.16 25.37 -32.79
N ALA A 21 -15.38 26.58 -33.31
CA ALA A 21 -15.34 27.82 -32.53
C ALA A 21 -16.56 27.92 -31.59
N THR A 22 -17.76 27.62 -32.07
CA THR A 22 -19.00 27.55 -31.27
C THR A 22 -18.95 26.40 -30.27
N ALA A 23 -18.37 25.25 -30.65
CA ALA A 23 -18.15 24.15 -29.70
C ALA A 23 -17.19 24.57 -28.57
N ASN A 24 -16.10 25.26 -28.91
CA ASN A 24 -15.09 25.71 -27.94
C ASN A 24 -15.59 26.85 -27.03
N SER A 25 -16.44 27.75 -27.51
CA SER A 25 -17.09 28.76 -26.66
C SER A 25 -18.11 28.11 -25.72
N SER A 26 -18.95 27.22 -26.24
CA SER A 26 -19.98 26.51 -25.48
C SER A 26 -19.39 25.72 -24.32
N ILE A 27 -18.32 24.94 -24.57
CA ILE A 27 -17.63 24.20 -23.51
C ILE A 27 -16.90 25.14 -22.53
N SER A 28 -16.43 26.31 -22.98
CA SER A 28 -15.83 27.31 -22.08
C SER A 28 -16.82 27.91 -21.11
N ASP A 29 -17.98 28.34 -21.60
CA ASP A 29 -19.04 28.89 -20.76
C ASP A 29 -19.55 27.85 -19.76
N LEU A 30 -19.58 26.59 -20.19
CA LEU A 30 -19.99 25.45 -19.38
C LEU A 30 -19.00 25.15 -18.25
N CYS A 31 -17.71 25.17 -18.53
CA CYS A 31 -16.66 24.96 -17.53
C CYS A 31 -16.45 26.14 -16.58
N ILE A 32 -16.83 27.35 -16.98
CA ILE A 32 -16.87 28.52 -16.07
C ILE A 32 -18.04 28.39 -15.10
N GLN A 33 -19.20 27.92 -15.56
CA GLN A 33 -20.38 27.73 -14.71
C GLN A 33 -20.26 26.53 -13.77
N MET A 34 -19.68 25.43 -14.25
CA MET A 34 -19.47 24.22 -13.45
C MET A 34 -18.07 23.64 -13.72
N PRO A 35 -17.06 24.05 -12.95
CA PRO A 35 -15.69 23.59 -13.15
C PRO A 35 -15.48 22.09 -12.84
N GLY A 36 -16.37 21.49 -12.04
CA GLY A 36 -16.19 20.12 -11.54
C GLY A 36 -16.64 18.99 -12.47
N MET A 37 -17.15 19.31 -13.66
CA MET A 37 -17.60 18.29 -14.60
C MET A 37 -16.42 17.50 -15.20
N PRO A 38 -16.56 16.18 -15.44
CA PRO A 38 -15.50 15.35 -15.98
C PRO A 38 -15.04 15.79 -17.37
N GLY A 39 -15.94 16.30 -18.22
CA GLY A 39 -15.58 16.85 -19.53
C GLY A 39 -14.70 18.10 -19.45
N CYS A 40 -14.87 18.94 -18.41
CA CYS A 40 -14.02 20.11 -18.17
C CYS A 40 -12.62 19.72 -17.71
N ALA A 41 -12.52 18.72 -16.84
CA ALA A 41 -11.24 18.14 -16.46
C ALA A 41 -10.50 17.55 -17.67
N LEU A 42 -11.21 16.81 -18.54
CA LEU A 42 -10.64 16.29 -19.79
C LEU A 42 -10.16 17.38 -20.75
N ARG A 43 -10.88 18.50 -20.85
CA ARG A 43 -10.43 19.66 -21.64
C ARG A 43 -9.08 20.17 -21.16
N THR A 44 -8.95 20.43 -19.85
CA THR A 44 -7.67 20.87 -19.27
C THR A 44 -6.55 19.84 -19.47
N PHE A 45 -6.90 18.56 -19.51
CA PHE A 45 -5.97 17.47 -19.79
C PHE A 45 -5.51 17.46 -21.25
N CYS A 46 -6.43 17.66 -22.19
CA CYS A 46 -6.13 17.78 -23.61
C CYS A 46 -5.26 19.00 -23.93
N ASP A 47 -5.49 20.12 -23.24
CA ASP A 47 -4.70 21.35 -23.41
C ASP A 47 -3.26 21.17 -22.89
N THR A 48 -3.08 20.40 -21.81
CA THR A 48 -1.77 20.18 -21.18
C THR A 48 -0.99 19.01 -21.79
N SER A 49 -1.65 18.01 -22.35
CA SER A 49 -1.01 16.78 -22.87
C SER A 49 -1.68 16.29 -24.17
N PRO A 50 -1.53 17.03 -25.28
CA PRO A 50 -2.29 16.82 -26.53
C PRO A 50 -2.01 15.49 -27.24
N SER A 51 -0.90 14.81 -26.93
CA SER A 51 -0.50 13.52 -27.55
C SER A 51 -0.81 12.30 -26.69
N SER A 52 -1.37 12.49 -25.50
CA SER A 52 -1.61 11.40 -24.53
C SER A 52 -3.01 10.75 -24.64
N LEU A 53 -3.93 11.40 -25.36
CA LEU A 53 -5.22 10.84 -25.75
C LEU A 53 -5.19 10.45 -27.23
N ALA A 54 -5.77 9.30 -27.56
CA ALA A 54 -5.99 8.94 -28.95
C ALA A 54 -6.95 9.96 -29.61
N GLN A 55 -6.60 10.47 -30.79
CA GLN A 55 -7.57 11.20 -31.61
C GLN A 55 -8.75 10.26 -31.93
N PRO A 56 -10.02 10.72 -31.89
CA PRO A 56 -10.49 12.11 -31.93
C PRO A 56 -10.98 12.73 -30.59
N TYR A 57 -10.69 12.13 -29.42
CA TYR A 57 -11.34 12.52 -28.16
C TYR A 57 -11.02 13.93 -27.63
N CYS A 58 -9.89 14.51 -28.01
CA CYS A 58 -9.53 15.88 -27.62
C CYS A 58 -10.13 16.98 -28.50
N GLN A 59 -11.04 16.63 -29.42
CA GLN A 59 -11.77 17.64 -30.20
C GLN A 59 -12.84 18.31 -29.33
N PRO A 60 -13.08 19.64 -29.46
CA PRO A 60 -14.04 20.36 -28.62
C PRO A 60 -15.46 19.82 -28.77
N ILE A 61 -15.83 19.32 -29.96
CA ILE A 61 -17.13 18.71 -30.24
C ILE A 61 -17.29 17.38 -29.47
N SER A 62 -16.23 16.58 -29.37
CA SER A 62 -16.22 15.30 -28.64
C SER A 62 -16.39 15.54 -27.14
N LEU A 63 -15.61 16.48 -26.59
CA LEU A 63 -15.66 16.85 -25.17
C LEU A 63 -17.01 17.48 -24.79
N LEU A 64 -17.59 18.28 -25.69
CA LEU A 64 -18.93 18.83 -25.49
C LEU A 64 -19.98 17.71 -25.55
N GLY A 65 -19.80 16.71 -26.41
CA GLY A 65 -20.65 15.53 -26.47
C GLY A 65 -20.64 14.71 -25.18
N ASP A 66 -19.50 14.58 -24.53
CA ASP A 66 -19.42 13.92 -23.23
C ASP A 66 -20.31 14.59 -22.17
N ILE A 67 -20.29 15.92 -22.12
CA ILE A 67 -21.07 16.67 -21.15
C ILE A 67 -22.56 16.68 -21.53
N CYS A 68 -22.87 16.98 -22.80
CA CYS A 68 -24.23 17.23 -23.24
C CYS A 68 -25.02 15.97 -23.61
N LEU A 69 -24.37 14.84 -23.90
CA LEU A 69 -25.05 13.58 -24.19
C LEU A 69 -25.12 12.66 -22.97
N ASN A 70 -24.02 12.54 -22.22
CA ASN A 70 -23.87 11.52 -21.19
C ASN A 70 -24.06 12.05 -19.75
N ASP A 71 -23.75 13.32 -19.47
CA ASP A 71 -23.78 13.87 -18.10
C ASP A 71 -25.01 14.76 -17.84
N MET A 72 -25.10 15.93 -18.49
CA MET A 72 -26.17 16.90 -18.28
C MET A 72 -26.73 17.50 -19.59
N PRO A 73 -27.76 16.88 -20.20
CA PRO A 73 -28.26 17.28 -21.51
C PRO A 73 -29.10 18.58 -21.54
N ARG A 74 -29.50 19.12 -20.38
CA ARG A 74 -30.49 20.21 -20.28
C ARG A 74 -29.90 21.59 -20.03
N MET A 75 -28.58 21.74 -20.13
CA MET A 75 -27.90 23.03 -19.92
C MET A 75 -28.05 23.95 -21.13
N ALA A 76 -28.13 25.25 -20.88
CA ALA A 76 -28.28 26.26 -21.94
C ALA A 76 -27.14 26.19 -22.97
N SER A 77 -25.89 26.02 -22.50
CA SER A 77 -24.71 25.90 -23.37
C SER A 77 -24.67 24.58 -24.17
N CYS A 78 -25.57 23.62 -23.91
CA CYS A 78 -25.69 22.39 -24.69
C CYS A 78 -26.66 22.50 -25.87
N GLN A 79 -27.42 23.59 -26.00
CA GLN A 79 -28.35 23.79 -27.14
C GLN A 79 -27.70 23.60 -28.52
N PRO A 80 -26.55 24.21 -28.84
CA PRO A 80 -25.97 24.08 -30.19
C PRO A 80 -25.54 22.64 -30.50
N TYR A 81 -25.08 21.89 -29.50
CA TYR A 81 -24.76 20.47 -29.64
C TYR A 81 -26.02 19.62 -29.79
N ASN A 82 -27.05 19.90 -29.01
CA ASN A 82 -28.30 19.15 -29.05
C ASN A 82 -29.01 19.29 -30.40
N GLU A 83 -29.02 20.49 -30.98
CA GLU A 83 -29.65 20.74 -32.28
C GLU A 83 -28.86 20.14 -33.45
N SER A 84 -27.54 20.01 -33.33
CA SER A 84 -26.65 19.64 -34.43
C SER A 84 -26.19 18.17 -34.40
N CYS A 85 -25.99 17.62 -33.20
CA CYS A 85 -25.27 16.36 -32.98
C CYS A 85 -25.98 15.34 -32.08
N SER A 86 -26.97 15.72 -31.25
CA SER A 86 -27.62 14.74 -30.34
C SER A 86 -28.40 13.63 -31.05
N LEU A 87 -29.07 13.94 -32.17
CA LEU A 87 -29.85 12.99 -32.97
C LEU A 87 -29.14 12.56 -34.26
N ASN A 88 -27.94 13.10 -34.52
CA ASN A 88 -27.21 12.90 -35.75
C ASN A 88 -26.11 11.84 -35.57
N THR A 89 -26.38 10.62 -36.04
CA THR A 89 -25.45 9.49 -35.98
C THR A 89 -24.13 9.77 -36.72
N THR A 90 -24.17 10.61 -37.76
CA THR A 90 -22.97 11.00 -38.51
C THR A 90 -22.05 11.85 -37.63
N CYS A 91 -22.59 12.83 -36.89
CA CYS A 91 -21.79 13.63 -35.96
C CYS A 91 -21.19 12.77 -34.84
N GLN A 92 -21.96 11.83 -34.28
CA GLN A 92 -21.48 10.90 -33.24
C GLN A 92 -20.42 9.94 -33.76
N SER A 93 -20.45 9.57 -35.04
CA SER A 93 -19.43 8.72 -35.65
C SER A 93 -18.11 9.45 -35.95
N LEU A 94 -18.19 10.75 -36.29
CA LEU A 94 -17.04 11.61 -36.57
C LEU A 94 -16.37 12.12 -35.27
N TYR A 95 -17.19 12.41 -34.26
CA TYR A 95 -16.78 12.94 -32.96
C TYR A 95 -17.42 12.10 -31.83
N PRO A 96 -16.96 10.86 -31.63
CA PRO A 96 -17.52 9.99 -30.61
C PRO A 96 -17.18 10.51 -29.19
N PRO A 97 -18.14 10.51 -28.25
CA PRO A 97 -17.86 10.80 -26.85
C PRO A 97 -16.84 9.81 -26.29
N VAL A 98 -16.09 10.21 -25.26
CA VAL A 98 -15.13 9.37 -24.54
C VAL A 98 -15.88 8.16 -23.97
N PRO A 99 -15.54 6.93 -24.40
CA PRO A 99 -16.22 5.75 -23.89
C PRO A 99 -15.98 5.58 -22.40
N GLN A 100 -17.02 5.13 -21.68
CA GLN A 100 -16.98 4.79 -20.26
C GLN A 100 -16.57 5.94 -19.32
N LEU A 101 -16.74 7.19 -19.73
CA LEU A 101 -16.54 8.35 -18.84
C LEU A 101 -17.64 8.35 -17.75
N PRO A 102 -17.29 8.32 -16.45
CA PRO A 102 -18.28 8.41 -15.39
C PRO A 102 -18.92 9.80 -15.36
N THR A 103 -20.24 9.84 -15.17
CA THR A 103 -21.01 11.08 -14.98
C THR A 103 -20.61 11.80 -13.70
N SER A 104 -20.82 13.11 -13.63
CA SER A 104 -20.58 13.94 -12.43
C SER A 104 -21.26 13.41 -11.16
N LEU A 105 -22.49 12.87 -11.29
CA LEU A 105 -23.22 12.25 -10.18
C LEU A 105 -22.52 11.00 -9.63
N LYS A 106 -22.09 10.10 -10.52
CA LYS A 106 -21.36 8.88 -10.14
C LYS A 106 -20.00 9.21 -9.53
N LEU A 107 -19.31 10.20 -10.09
CA LEU A 107 -18.06 10.74 -9.52
C LEU A 107 -18.27 11.24 -8.10
N ALA A 108 -19.31 12.04 -7.84
CA ALA A 108 -19.62 12.54 -6.49
C ALA A 108 -19.83 11.38 -5.49
N GLN A 109 -20.62 10.39 -5.89
CA GLN A 109 -20.93 9.23 -5.06
C GLN A 109 -19.69 8.37 -4.80
N ASN A 110 -18.90 8.08 -5.83
CA ASN A 110 -17.70 7.27 -5.70
C ASN A 110 -16.65 7.98 -4.82
N ILE A 111 -16.39 9.27 -5.04
CA ILE A 111 -15.46 10.04 -4.20
C ILE A 111 -15.94 10.08 -2.75
N TYR A 112 -17.23 10.36 -2.49
CA TYR A 112 -17.76 10.33 -1.13
C TYR A 112 -17.65 8.95 -0.47
N SER A 113 -17.98 7.88 -1.20
CA SER A 113 -17.90 6.51 -0.68
C SER A 113 -16.47 6.10 -0.34
N ILE A 114 -15.49 6.52 -1.15
CA ILE A 114 -14.07 6.29 -0.91
C ILE A 114 -13.62 7.07 0.33
N CYS A 115 -13.92 8.37 0.39
CA CYS A 115 -13.49 9.25 1.47
C CYS A 115 -14.17 8.97 2.82
N SER A 116 -15.38 8.41 2.82
CA SER A 116 -16.06 7.95 4.04
C SER A 116 -15.56 6.60 4.54
N ALA A 117 -15.07 5.73 3.65
CA ALA A 117 -14.51 4.44 4.01
C ALA A 117 -13.06 4.56 4.53
N MET A 118 -12.25 5.43 3.92
CA MET A 118 -10.86 5.65 4.30
C MET A 118 -10.37 7.06 3.95
N THR A 119 -9.49 7.61 4.80
CA THR A 119 -8.87 8.91 4.56
C THR A 119 -7.70 8.76 3.59
N MET A 120 -7.89 9.18 2.34
CA MET A 120 -6.83 9.25 1.32
C MET A 120 -6.51 10.70 0.93
N ASP A 121 -5.33 10.88 0.34
CA ASP A 121 -4.94 12.16 -0.25
C ASP A 121 -5.89 12.52 -1.41
N GLY A 122 -6.35 13.76 -1.45
CA GLY A 122 -7.41 14.24 -2.36
C GLY A 122 -8.82 14.32 -1.76
N CYS A 123 -9.11 13.66 -0.63
CA CYS A 123 -10.44 13.76 0.03
C CYS A 123 -10.74 15.15 0.58
N SER A 124 -9.71 15.94 0.88
CA SER A 124 -9.85 17.34 1.33
C SER A 124 -10.12 18.32 0.19
N THR A 125 -9.84 17.94 -1.07
CA THR A 125 -9.99 18.79 -2.24
C THR A 125 -11.45 18.95 -2.66
N CYS A 126 -12.27 17.92 -2.44
CA CYS A 126 -13.69 17.89 -2.75
C CYS A 126 -14.51 17.61 -1.48
N GLN A 127 -15.10 18.65 -0.89
CA GLN A 127 -15.96 18.48 0.30
C GLN A 127 -17.34 17.96 -0.11
N LEU A 128 -17.47 16.65 -0.23
CA LEU A 128 -18.70 15.97 -0.60
C LEU A 128 -19.40 15.37 0.63
N THR A 129 -20.74 15.35 0.60
CA THR A 129 -21.60 14.69 1.58
C THR A 129 -22.40 13.56 0.92
N SER A 130 -23.10 12.74 1.70
CA SER A 130 -23.94 11.64 1.17
C SER A 130 -25.07 12.09 0.24
N ALA A 131 -25.46 13.36 0.31
CA ALA A 131 -26.48 13.95 -0.56
C ALA A 131 -25.90 14.79 -1.72
N SER A 132 -24.57 14.96 -1.78
CA SER A 132 -23.93 15.77 -2.80
C SER A 132 -23.93 15.04 -4.14
N THR A 133 -24.51 15.66 -5.17
CA THR A 133 -24.47 15.16 -6.57
C THR A 133 -23.39 15.82 -7.41
N TYR A 134 -22.76 16.89 -6.90
CA TYR A 134 -21.77 17.70 -7.61
C TYR A 134 -20.94 18.53 -6.61
N SER A 135 -19.72 18.92 -6.99
CA SER A 135 -18.83 19.84 -6.25
C SER A 135 -17.94 20.62 -7.23
N ASP A 136 -17.58 21.87 -6.89
CA ASP A 136 -16.77 22.77 -7.74
C ASP A 136 -15.27 22.45 -7.80
N CYS A 137 -14.88 21.21 -7.51
CA CYS A 137 -13.50 20.74 -7.55
C CYS A 137 -13.25 19.91 -8.82
N ASN A 138 -12.00 19.66 -9.20
CA ASN A 138 -11.69 18.74 -10.29
C ASN A 138 -12.00 17.28 -9.87
N MET A 139 -13.27 16.89 -9.95
CA MET A 139 -13.77 15.60 -9.47
C MET A 139 -13.11 14.44 -10.20
N LEU A 140 -12.96 14.53 -11.53
CA LEU A 140 -12.32 13.48 -12.32
C LEU A 140 -10.84 13.31 -11.96
N GLY A 141 -10.12 14.41 -11.74
CA GLY A 141 -8.72 14.38 -11.32
C GLY A 141 -8.53 13.79 -9.93
N VAL A 142 -9.38 14.18 -8.96
CA VAL A 142 -9.35 13.64 -7.59
C VAL A 142 -9.69 12.15 -7.58
N TYR A 143 -10.77 11.76 -8.27
CA TYR A 143 -11.16 10.36 -8.40
C TYR A 143 -10.09 9.52 -9.11
N ALA A 144 -9.53 10.02 -10.20
CA ALA A 144 -8.42 9.36 -10.89
C ALA A 144 -7.20 9.22 -9.98
N GLY A 145 -6.85 10.25 -9.20
CA GLY A 145 -5.77 10.19 -8.22
C GLY A 145 -5.97 9.09 -7.17
N MET A 146 -7.17 8.99 -6.61
CA MET A 146 -7.53 7.96 -5.63
C MET A 146 -7.50 6.54 -6.24
N CYS A 147 -8.10 6.37 -7.42
CA CYS A 147 -8.20 5.05 -8.06
C CYS A 147 -6.91 4.58 -8.72
N LYS A 148 -6.03 5.50 -9.11
CA LYS A 148 -4.66 5.22 -9.58
C LYS A 148 -3.82 4.58 -8.47
N VAL A 149 -4.05 5.00 -7.23
CA VAL A 149 -3.38 4.45 -6.06
C VAL A 149 -3.89 3.03 -5.81
N MET A 150 -5.20 2.80 -5.78
CA MET A 150 -5.75 1.45 -5.55
C MET A 150 -6.86 1.07 -6.56
N PRO A 151 -6.50 0.47 -7.70
CA PRO A 151 -7.47 0.17 -8.76
C PRO A 151 -8.40 -1.01 -8.42
N GLY A 152 -8.04 -1.84 -7.42
CA GLY A 152 -8.81 -3.02 -7.00
C GLY A 152 -10.05 -2.72 -6.15
N MET A 153 -10.33 -1.45 -5.84
CA MET A 153 -11.54 -1.06 -5.11
C MET A 153 -12.78 -1.16 -5.98
N THR A 154 -13.90 -1.63 -5.42
CA THR A 154 -15.18 -1.71 -6.15
C THR A 154 -15.67 -0.35 -6.69
N GLN A 155 -15.34 0.72 -5.95
CA GLN A 155 -15.64 2.11 -6.27
C GLN A 155 -14.84 2.61 -7.49
N CYS A 156 -13.74 1.95 -7.86
CA CYS A 156 -12.85 2.32 -8.95
C CYS A 156 -13.09 1.54 -10.24
N SER A 157 -14.14 0.72 -10.31
CA SER A 157 -14.47 -0.08 -11.49
C SER A 157 -14.69 0.77 -12.75
N GLU A 158 -15.37 1.92 -12.62
CA GLU A 158 -15.60 2.85 -13.73
C GLU A 158 -14.30 3.54 -14.19
N TYR A 159 -13.38 3.80 -13.26
CA TYR A 159 -12.05 4.32 -13.59
C TYR A 159 -11.27 3.31 -14.44
N VAL A 160 -11.26 2.03 -14.04
CA VAL A 160 -10.58 0.97 -14.80
C VAL A 160 -11.24 0.77 -16.19
N ALA A 161 -12.56 0.86 -16.28
CA ALA A 161 -13.30 0.79 -17.55
C ALA A 161 -12.92 1.96 -18.48
N MET A 162 -12.94 3.20 -17.97
CA MET A 162 -12.53 4.39 -18.71
C MET A 162 -11.07 4.30 -19.18
N CYS A 163 -10.17 3.87 -18.29
CA CYS A 163 -8.74 3.76 -18.57
C CYS A 163 -8.40 2.67 -19.58
N SER A 164 -9.13 1.56 -19.56
CA SER A 164 -8.95 0.46 -20.54
C SER A 164 -9.67 0.71 -21.87
N ALA A 165 -10.68 1.59 -21.91
CA ALA A 165 -11.40 1.91 -23.15
C ALA A 165 -10.73 3.06 -23.93
N SER A 166 -10.35 4.14 -23.24
CA SER A 166 -10.20 5.46 -23.88
C SER A 166 -8.88 6.17 -23.56
N LEU A 167 -8.26 5.84 -22.43
CA LEU A 167 -7.18 6.62 -21.82
C LEU A 167 -5.91 5.80 -21.52
N LYS A 168 -5.69 4.70 -22.26
CA LYS A 168 -4.53 3.79 -22.07
C LYS A 168 -3.22 4.57 -22.17
N GLY A 169 -2.41 4.55 -21.12
CA GLY A 169 -1.09 5.20 -21.10
C GLY A 169 -1.11 6.71 -20.81
N SER A 170 -2.29 7.31 -20.59
CA SER A 170 -2.38 8.70 -20.14
C SER A 170 -1.89 8.85 -18.69
N SER A 171 -1.43 10.04 -18.28
CA SER A 171 -1.01 10.31 -16.90
C SER A 171 -2.16 10.18 -15.88
N LEU A 172 -3.41 10.30 -16.36
CA LEU A 172 -4.63 10.08 -15.60
C LEU A 172 -4.84 8.59 -15.24
N CYS A 173 -4.41 7.68 -16.12
CA CYS A 173 -4.62 6.23 -16.01
C CYS A 173 -3.37 5.42 -15.67
N THR A 174 -2.19 6.02 -15.85
CA THR A 174 -0.92 5.35 -15.60
C THR A 174 -0.47 5.70 -14.21
N SER A 175 -0.72 4.80 -13.24
CA SER A 175 0.15 4.66 -12.07
C SER A 175 1.55 4.46 -12.61
N SER A 176 2.44 5.44 -12.43
CA SER A 176 3.86 5.17 -12.62
C SER A 176 4.11 3.87 -11.85
N ALA A 177 4.52 2.80 -12.53
CA ALA A 177 4.64 1.47 -11.91
C ALA A 177 5.57 1.50 -10.66
N SER A 178 6.33 2.58 -10.51
CA SER A 178 7.13 3.00 -9.36
C SER A 178 6.35 3.41 -8.11
N ASP A 179 5.07 3.78 -8.18
CA ASP A 179 4.36 4.47 -7.08
C ASP A 179 3.00 3.88 -6.71
N ALA A 180 2.51 2.87 -7.46
CA ALA A 180 1.29 2.16 -7.07
C ALA A 180 1.51 1.47 -5.70
N PRO A 181 0.69 1.71 -4.66
CA PRO A 181 0.74 0.91 -3.46
C PRO A 181 0.37 -0.55 -3.78
N PRO A 182 1.02 -1.52 -3.12
CA PRO A 182 0.70 -2.93 -3.26
C PRO A 182 -0.71 -3.26 -2.75
N GLU A 183 -1.34 -4.21 -3.44
CA GLU A 183 -2.62 -4.79 -3.03
C GLU A 183 -2.43 -5.70 -1.82
N MET A 184 -3.00 -5.34 -0.67
CA MET A 184 -2.99 -6.21 0.51
C MET A 184 -3.96 -7.38 0.28
N LYS A 185 -3.41 -8.59 0.14
CA LYS A 185 -4.18 -9.84 -0.04
C LYS A 185 -4.15 -10.65 1.25
N MET A 186 -5.33 -11.02 1.75
CA MET A 186 -5.49 -11.81 2.99
C MET A 186 -5.39 -13.33 2.73
N TYR A 187 -4.49 -13.76 1.84
CA TYR A 187 -4.22 -15.17 1.51
C TYR A 187 -2.80 -15.29 0.98
N PHE A 188 -2.21 -16.50 0.98
CA PHE A 188 -0.85 -16.69 0.50
C PHE A 188 -0.71 -16.30 -0.98
N HIS A 189 0.14 -15.31 -1.26
CA HIS A 189 0.42 -14.83 -2.62
C HIS A 189 1.91 -14.80 -2.93
N THR A 190 2.23 -14.86 -4.22
CA THR A 190 3.59 -14.79 -4.77
C THR A 190 3.88 -13.40 -5.36
N GLY A 191 3.33 -12.36 -4.73
CA GLY A 191 3.56 -10.97 -5.12
C GLY A 191 5.02 -10.56 -4.90
N ILE A 192 5.56 -9.73 -5.79
CA ILE A 192 6.91 -9.16 -5.63
C ILE A 192 6.91 -7.77 -4.99
N VAL A 193 5.75 -7.10 -4.98
CA VAL A 193 5.57 -5.74 -4.46
C VAL A 193 4.75 -5.84 -3.18
N GLU A 194 5.39 -5.63 -2.02
CA GLU A 194 4.76 -5.68 -0.70
C GLU A 194 5.40 -4.67 0.26
N TYR A 195 4.66 -4.18 1.24
CA TYR A 195 5.25 -3.36 2.31
C TYR A 195 5.99 -4.24 3.32
N VAL A 196 7.29 -4.00 3.49
CA VAL A 196 8.12 -4.73 4.47
C VAL A 196 8.42 -3.82 5.64
N LEU A 197 7.60 -3.94 6.70
CA LEU A 197 7.69 -3.24 7.98
C LEU A 197 7.45 -1.72 7.94
N PHE A 198 7.87 -1.03 6.87
CA PHE A 198 7.73 0.41 6.66
C PHE A 198 7.17 0.74 5.28
N GLN A 199 6.48 1.86 5.15
CA GLN A 199 5.95 2.35 3.87
C GLN A 199 7.05 2.59 2.82
N GLY A 200 8.26 2.97 3.26
CA GLY A 200 9.39 3.22 2.36
C GLY A 200 10.13 1.97 1.90
N TRP A 201 9.92 0.81 2.55
CA TRP A 201 10.59 -0.43 2.18
C TRP A 201 9.64 -1.31 1.39
N VAL A 202 9.64 -1.09 0.06
CA VAL A 202 8.82 -1.84 -0.90
C VAL A 202 9.71 -2.33 -2.04
N PRO A 203 9.99 -3.63 -2.14
CA PRO A 203 10.65 -4.17 -3.32
C PRO A 203 9.72 -4.03 -4.53
N ARG A 204 10.18 -3.42 -5.62
CA ARG A 204 9.41 -3.34 -6.88
C ARG A 204 10.04 -4.15 -8.00
N THR A 205 11.30 -4.52 -7.84
CA THR A 205 12.07 -5.32 -8.79
C THR A 205 12.40 -6.69 -8.20
N THR A 206 12.58 -7.69 -9.06
CA THR A 206 12.99 -9.04 -8.64
C THR A 206 14.28 -9.03 -7.81
N VAL A 207 15.22 -8.15 -8.17
CA VAL A 207 16.49 -8.00 -7.46
C VAL A 207 16.28 -7.39 -6.06
N GLN A 208 15.47 -6.32 -5.97
CA GLN A 208 15.11 -5.73 -4.66
C GLN A 208 14.37 -6.73 -3.77
N TYR A 209 13.49 -7.54 -4.36
CA TYR A 209 12.80 -8.61 -3.66
C TYR A 209 13.78 -9.66 -3.14
N GLY A 210 14.77 -10.06 -3.94
CA GLY A 210 15.85 -10.95 -3.50
C GLY A 210 16.65 -10.41 -2.32
N PHE A 211 17.02 -9.13 -2.34
CA PHE A 211 17.67 -8.48 -1.19
C PHE A 211 16.78 -8.41 0.04
N THR A 212 15.48 -8.22 -0.15
CA THR A 212 14.51 -8.18 0.95
C THR A 212 14.35 -9.56 1.60
N LEU A 213 14.32 -10.63 0.79
CA LEU A 213 14.35 -12.02 1.27
C LEU A 213 15.60 -12.29 2.10
N LEU A 214 16.78 -11.93 1.57
CA LEU A 214 18.04 -12.09 2.28
C LEU A 214 18.08 -11.28 3.57
N GLY A 215 17.57 -10.04 3.56
CA GLY A 215 17.47 -9.18 4.73
C GLY A 215 16.57 -9.79 5.81
N CYS A 216 15.40 -10.31 5.46
CA CYS A 216 14.49 -10.97 6.39
C CYS A 216 15.10 -12.27 6.96
N PHE A 217 15.80 -13.05 6.13
CA PHE A 217 16.52 -14.25 6.57
C PHE A 217 17.63 -13.92 7.58
N ILE A 218 18.45 -12.90 7.31
CA ILE A 218 19.50 -12.44 8.23
C ILE A 218 18.89 -11.88 9.53
N LEU A 219 17.79 -11.11 9.43
CA LEU A 219 17.08 -10.57 10.59
C LEU A 219 16.57 -11.68 11.52
N ALA A 220 16.08 -12.79 10.95
CA ALA A 220 15.65 -13.96 11.72
C ALA A 220 16.82 -14.66 12.45
N ILE A 221 17.99 -14.78 11.81
CA ILE A 221 19.20 -15.30 12.46
C ILE A 221 19.65 -14.39 13.61
N ILE A 222 19.63 -13.07 13.38
CA ILE A 222 19.99 -12.07 14.39
C ILE A 222 19.03 -12.16 15.59
N TYR A 223 17.73 -12.34 15.37
CA TYR A 223 16.74 -12.54 16.44
C TYR A 223 17.10 -13.72 17.34
N GLU A 224 17.39 -14.89 16.77
CA GLU A 224 17.84 -16.06 17.55
C GLU A 224 19.14 -15.76 18.31
N GLY A 225 20.08 -15.02 17.71
CA GLY A 225 21.31 -14.57 18.37
C GLY A 225 21.05 -13.70 19.59
N PHE A 226 20.15 -12.72 19.49
CA PHE A 226 19.75 -11.88 20.63
C PHE A 226 19.01 -12.68 21.70
N LEU A 227 18.19 -13.66 21.31
CA LEU A 227 17.52 -14.56 22.24
C LEU A 227 18.54 -15.38 23.04
N ALA A 228 19.54 -15.95 22.36
CA ALA A 228 20.63 -16.68 23.00
C ALA A 228 21.45 -15.79 23.95
N LEU A 229 21.78 -14.56 23.52
CA LEU A 229 22.50 -13.59 24.34
C LEU A 229 21.72 -13.23 25.62
N HIS A 230 20.40 -13.04 25.52
CA HIS A 230 19.55 -12.78 26.67
C HIS A 230 19.59 -13.95 27.68
N ILE A 231 19.56 -15.19 27.20
CA ILE A 231 19.63 -16.40 28.06
C ILE A 231 20.99 -16.49 28.76
N VAL A 232 22.09 -16.25 28.04
CA VAL A 232 23.45 -16.27 28.60
C VAL A 232 23.61 -15.17 29.66
N LEU A 233 23.13 -13.96 29.37
CA LEU A 233 23.20 -12.83 30.30
C LEU A 233 22.38 -13.12 31.58
N ASP A 234 21.18 -13.69 31.43
CA ASP A 234 20.33 -14.07 32.56
C ASP A 234 21.00 -15.15 33.43
N THR A 235 21.67 -16.12 32.80
CA THR A 235 22.41 -17.17 33.50
C THR A 235 23.62 -16.58 34.24
N TYR A 236 24.37 -15.69 33.60
CA TYR A 236 25.54 -15.04 34.20
C TYR A 236 25.16 -14.20 35.42
N ILE A 237 24.09 -13.40 35.34
CA ILE A 237 23.62 -12.55 36.44
C ILE A 237 22.95 -13.39 37.56
N GLY A 238 22.27 -14.49 37.20
CA GLY A 238 21.55 -15.39 38.11
C GLY A 238 22.45 -16.21 39.04
N THR A 239 23.76 -16.32 38.77
CA THR A 239 24.71 -17.01 39.66
C THR A 239 24.85 -16.36 41.04
N THR A 240 24.27 -15.17 41.27
CA THR A 240 24.33 -14.49 42.57
C THR A 240 23.17 -14.78 43.53
N LYS A 241 22.12 -15.50 43.12
CA LYS A 241 21.00 -15.95 43.99
C LYS A 241 19.98 -16.72 43.15
N ASP A 242 19.95 -18.06 43.26
CA ASP A 242 18.75 -18.90 43.27
C ASP A 242 19.08 -20.36 42.87
N GLN A 243 19.49 -21.15 43.86
CA GLN A 243 19.48 -22.62 43.84
C GLN A 243 18.04 -23.20 43.86
N ASN A 244 16.99 -22.43 43.54
CA ASN A 244 15.62 -22.94 43.73
C ASN A 244 14.50 -22.25 42.91
N LYS A 245 14.71 -22.01 41.61
CA LYS A 245 13.59 -21.91 40.66
C LYS A 245 13.91 -22.66 39.38
N SER A 246 13.42 -23.89 39.35
CA SER A 246 13.12 -24.68 38.16
C SER A 246 12.74 -23.82 36.95
N LEU A 247 13.50 -23.99 35.87
CA LEU A 247 13.04 -24.12 34.50
C LEU A 247 11.52 -23.89 34.32
N GLN A 248 11.11 -22.66 34.00
CA GLN A 248 9.83 -22.42 33.33
C GLN A 248 10.11 -22.23 31.84
N SER A 249 10.49 -23.33 31.20
CA SER A 249 9.94 -23.65 29.89
C SER A 249 8.43 -23.93 30.06
N PHE A 250 7.67 -23.59 29.03
CA PHE A 250 6.22 -23.77 28.87
C PHE A 250 5.62 -25.08 29.49
N PRO A 251 4.34 -25.06 29.91
CA PRO A 251 3.79 -26.02 30.88
C PRO A 251 3.47 -27.37 30.26
N THR A 252 3.75 -28.46 30.99
CA THR A 252 3.05 -29.75 30.82
C THR A 252 2.99 -30.48 32.17
N SER A 253 1.85 -31.10 32.42
CA SER A 253 1.24 -31.40 33.71
C SER A 253 1.89 -32.48 34.61
N ALA A 254 1.58 -32.32 35.92
CA ALA A 254 1.38 -33.35 36.95
C ALA A 254 2.57 -34.17 37.49
N SER A 255 2.92 -33.98 38.77
CA SER A 255 2.52 -34.84 39.91
C SER A 255 3.38 -34.60 41.18
N GLN A 256 2.83 -35.04 42.32
CA GLN A 256 3.10 -34.68 43.72
C GLN A 256 4.33 -35.38 44.35
N SER A 257 4.77 -34.91 45.53
CA SER A 257 5.16 -35.67 46.76
C SER A 257 6.33 -34.99 47.53
N THR A 258 6.06 -34.31 48.65
CA THR A 258 6.16 -34.70 50.09
C THR A 258 7.54 -34.65 50.75
N ASN A 259 7.60 -33.78 51.78
CA ASN A 259 8.24 -33.90 53.10
C ASN A 259 9.77 -34.02 53.21
N SER A 260 10.40 -33.07 53.92
CA SER A 260 11.07 -33.33 55.21
C SER A 260 11.82 -32.08 55.71
N SER A 261 12.16 -32.11 57.00
CA SER A 261 12.23 -30.98 57.93
C SER A 261 13.65 -30.66 58.46
N THR A 262 13.77 -29.48 59.10
CA THR A 262 14.74 -29.07 60.17
C THR A 262 15.98 -28.23 59.74
N PRO A 263 16.69 -27.51 60.66
CA PRO A 263 16.56 -26.04 60.79
C PRO A 263 17.90 -25.24 60.80
N ILE A 264 17.79 -23.96 60.45
CA ILE A 264 18.52 -22.77 60.95
C ILE A 264 20.03 -22.90 61.29
N GLN A 265 20.87 -22.31 60.44
CA GLN A 265 22.01 -21.47 60.87
C GLN A 265 22.10 -20.21 59.98
N PRO A 266 22.15 -18.98 60.54
CA PRO A 266 22.33 -17.76 59.76
C PRO A 266 23.83 -17.49 59.58
N ALA A 267 24.42 -18.03 58.50
CA ALA A 267 25.73 -17.58 58.06
C ALA A 267 25.60 -16.14 57.53
N ARG A 268 25.99 -15.17 58.37
CA ARG A 268 26.04 -13.74 58.07
C ARG A 268 27.12 -13.46 57.04
N SER A 269 26.87 -13.76 55.76
CA SER A 269 27.66 -13.22 54.67
C SER A 269 27.28 -11.74 54.51
N LYS A 270 28.23 -10.83 54.69
CA LYS A 270 28.09 -9.43 54.30
C LYS A 270 27.94 -9.37 52.77
N ALA A 271 26.73 -9.58 52.27
CA ALA A 271 26.42 -9.31 50.88
C ALA A 271 26.59 -7.80 50.68
N ARG A 272 27.72 -7.43 50.06
CA ARG A 272 27.92 -6.06 49.59
C ARG A 272 26.79 -5.77 48.62
N PHE A 273 25.85 -4.93 49.05
CA PHE A 273 24.77 -4.39 48.23
C PHE A 273 25.37 -3.40 47.23
N ALA A 274 26.13 -3.90 46.27
CA ALA A 274 26.49 -3.15 45.07
C ALA A 274 25.24 -3.11 44.21
N TRP A 275 24.52 -2.00 44.23
CA TRP A 275 23.27 -1.83 43.49
C TRP A 275 23.57 -1.91 41.99
N PRO A 276 23.21 -2.99 41.28
CA PRO A 276 23.70 -3.22 39.93
C PRO A 276 22.73 -2.60 38.91
N TRP A 277 22.44 -1.30 39.04
CA TRP A 277 21.55 -0.57 38.12
C TRP A 277 21.92 -0.82 36.66
N THR A 278 23.22 -0.86 36.35
CA THR A 278 23.73 -1.13 35.01
C THR A 278 23.34 -2.51 34.48
N GLN A 279 23.36 -3.55 35.32
CA GLN A 279 22.94 -4.90 34.91
C GLN A 279 21.43 -4.99 34.73
N MET A 280 20.67 -4.29 35.58
CA MET A 280 19.21 -4.21 35.47
C MET A 280 18.78 -3.48 34.18
N VAL A 281 19.43 -2.36 33.86
CA VAL A 281 19.18 -1.61 32.62
C VAL A 281 19.60 -2.41 31.39
N LEU A 282 20.77 -3.05 31.41
CA LEU A 282 21.23 -3.88 30.30
C LEU A 282 20.28 -5.04 30.01
N ARG A 283 19.82 -5.75 31.05
CA ARG A 283 18.83 -6.83 30.90
C ARG A 283 17.51 -6.32 30.33
N GLY A 284 17.02 -5.18 30.82
CA GLY A 284 15.82 -4.53 30.29
C GLY A 284 15.96 -4.14 28.82
N LEU A 285 17.12 -3.60 28.42
CA LEU A 285 17.39 -3.21 27.05
C LEU A 285 17.45 -4.41 26.09
N LEU A 286 18.14 -5.50 26.47
CA LEU A 286 18.16 -6.73 25.66
C LEU A 286 16.75 -7.31 25.51
N ARG A 287 15.94 -7.26 26.58
CA ARG A 287 14.54 -7.71 26.52
C ARG A 287 13.70 -6.87 25.57
N LEU A 288 13.91 -5.55 25.56
CA LEU A 288 13.24 -4.63 24.65
C LEU A 288 13.62 -4.91 23.20
N ILE A 289 14.92 -5.06 22.90
CA ILE A 289 15.41 -5.38 21.54
C ILE A 289 14.88 -6.74 21.07
N ASN A 290 14.87 -7.75 21.94
CA ASN A 290 14.35 -9.07 21.56
C ASN A 290 12.84 -9.02 21.27
N ALA A 291 12.08 -8.23 22.04
CA ALA A 291 10.65 -8.04 21.81
C ALA A 291 10.39 -7.30 20.49
N THR A 292 11.14 -6.24 20.18
CA THR A 292 10.96 -5.50 18.91
C THR A 292 11.27 -6.36 17.70
N LEU A 293 12.33 -7.17 17.75
CA LEU A 293 12.67 -8.13 16.68
C LEU A 293 11.59 -9.21 16.52
N ALA A 294 11.08 -9.77 17.62
CA ALA A 294 10.00 -10.77 17.58
C ALA A 294 8.74 -10.21 16.88
N TYR A 295 8.30 -9.01 17.27
CA TYR A 295 7.15 -8.36 16.63
C TYR A 295 7.42 -7.99 15.18
N ALA A 296 8.64 -7.55 14.84
CA ALA A 296 9.01 -7.26 13.45
C ALA A 296 8.91 -8.51 12.56
N LEU A 297 9.44 -9.65 13.01
CA LEU A 297 9.34 -10.93 12.29
C LEU A 297 7.89 -11.41 12.18
N MET A 298 7.09 -11.23 13.23
CA MET A 298 5.67 -11.53 13.21
C MET A 298 4.92 -10.67 12.18
N LEU A 299 5.20 -9.36 12.12
CA LEU A 299 4.61 -8.47 11.11
C LEU A 299 4.99 -8.90 9.69
N ILE A 300 6.24 -9.32 9.46
CA ILE A 300 6.68 -9.84 8.17
C ILE A 300 5.90 -11.13 7.81
N ALA A 301 5.75 -12.07 8.73
CA ALA A 301 5.01 -13.30 8.48
C ALA A 301 3.52 -13.04 8.18
N MET A 302 2.94 -12.01 8.80
CA MET A 302 1.55 -11.59 8.58
C MET A 302 1.32 -10.90 7.23
N THR A 303 2.37 -10.64 6.42
CA THR A 303 2.21 -10.13 5.05
C THR A 303 1.68 -11.18 4.06
N TYR A 304 1.54 -12.44 4.48
CA TYR A 304 1.08 -13.57 3.64
C TYR A 304 1.89 -13.78 2.34
N ASN A 305 3.08 -13.19 2.23
CA ASN A 305 3.97 -13.42 1.10
C ASN A 305 4.71 -14.75 1.28
N VAL A 306 4.54 -15.67 0.33
CA VAL A 306 5.11 -17.02 0.41
C VAL A 306 6.63 -16.99 0.56
N GLY A 307 7.32 -16.16 -0.23
CA GLY A 307 8.78 -16.10 -0.17
C GLY A 307 9.30 -15.51 1.14
N LEU A 308 8.71 -14.41 1.63
CA LEU A 308 9.11 -13.80 2.89
C LEU A 308 8.86 -14.75 4.07
N PHE A 309 7.72 -15.44 4.07
CA PHE A 309 7.38 -16.43 5.09
C PHE A 309 8.42 -17.56 5.15
N PHE A 310 8.73 -18.19 4.02
CA PHE A 310 9.76 -19.23 3.98
C PHE A 310 11.16 -18.69 4.32
N GLY A 311 11.49 -17.47 3.90
CA GLY A 311 12.75 -16.82 4.26
C GLY A 311 12.93 -16.65 5.77
N VAL A 312 11.87 -16.21 6.47
CA VAL A 312 11.89 -16.08 7.93
C VAL A 312 11.96 -17.46 8.61
N VAL A 313 11.15 -18.44 8.20
CA VAL A 313 11.14 -19.79 8.79
C VAL A 313 12.50 -20.48 8.64
N LEU A 314 13.11 -20.40 7.45
CA LEU A 314 14.45 -20.96 7.22
C LEU A 314 15.51 -20.20 8.03
N GLY A 315 15.41 -18.88 8.14
CA GLY A 315 16.31 -18.07 8.94
C GLY A 315 16.26 -18.41 10.43
N LEU A 316 15.06 -18.62 10.99
CA LEU A 316 14.88 -19.08 12.38
C LEU A 316 15.47 -20.47 12.60
N ALA A 317 15.26 -21.41 11.67
CA ALA A 317 15.84 -22.75 11.76
C ALA A 317 17.38 -22.72 11.77
N VAL A 318 17.98 -21.97 10.84
CA VAL A 318 19.44 -21.80 10.75
C VAL A 318 19.98 -21.06 11.97
N GLY A 319 19.28 -20.00 12.42
CA GLY A 319 19.63 -19.22 13.60
C GLY A 319 19.67 -20.08 14.86
N SER A 320 18.62 -20.89 15.09
CA SER A 320 18.54 -21.81 16.22
C SER A 320 19.66 -22.87 16.22
N MET A 321 20.01 -23.40 15.04
CA MET A 321 21.14 -24.33 14.90
C MET A 321 22.48 -23.65 15.25
N ALA A 322 22.70 -22.44 14.75
CA ALA A 322 23.94 -21.69 15.01
C ALA A 322 24.08 -21.33 16.49
N THR A 323 23.02 -20.83 17.12
CA THR A 323 23.06 -20.43 18.54
C THR A 323 23.23 -21.62 19.47
N THR A 324 22.61 -22.76 19.17
CA THR A 324 22.80 -24.00 19.94
C THR A 324 24.25 -24.48 19.90
N GLY A 325 24.92 -24.37 18.73
CA GLY A 325 26.34 -24.68 18.60
C GLY A 325 27.23 -23.79 19.47
N ILE A 326 26.95 -22.48 19.46
CA ILE A 326 27.68 -21.48 20.26
C ILE A 326 27.48 -21.72 21.76
N LEU A 327 26.24 -21.98 22.20
CA LEU A 327 25.95 -22.26 23.62
C LEU A 327 26.71 -23.49 24.13
N LYS A 328 26.74 -24.57 23.34
CA LYS A 328 27.49 -25.79 23.70
C LYS A 328 29.00 -25.53 23.78
N ALA A 329 29.55 -24.74 22.85
CA ALA A 329 30.96 -24.36 22.89
C ALA A 329 31.32 -23.56 24.15
N ILE A 330 30.45 -22.63 24.56
CA ILE A 330 30.63 -21.83 25.79
C ILE A 330 30.56 -22.74 27.02
N GLN A 331 29.56 -23.61 27.12
CA GLN A 331 29.43 -24.55 28.24
C GLN A 331 30.64 -25.48 28.37
N HIS A 332 31.17 -25.98 27.26
CA HIS A 332 32.38 -26.80 27.26
C HIS A 332 33.58 -26.03 27.82
N ASN A 333 33.77 -24.77 27.40
CA ASN A 333 34.86 -23.95 27.90
C ASN A 333 34.73 -23.65 29.41
N SER A 334 33.52 -23.32 29.88
CA SER A 334 33.25 -23.10 31.30
C SER A 334 33.50 -24.34 32.16
N TYR A 335 33.14 -25.52 31.65
CA TYR A 335 33.37 -26.78 32.36
C TYR A 335 34.86 -27.14 32.46
N VAL A 336 35.65 -26.85 31.41
CA VAL A 336 37.11 -27.03 31.43
C VAL A 336 37.75 -26.09 32.46
N THR A 337 37.39 -24.79 32.44
CA THR A 337 37.94 -23.82 33.41
C THR A 337 37.60 -24.18 34.85
N ALA A 338 36.37 -24.63 35.14
CA ALA A 338 35.98 -25.03 36.49
C ALA A 338 36.73 -26.28 36.97
N ARG A 339 37.04 -27.23 36.06
CA ARG A 339 37.79 -28.43 36.40
C ARG A 339 39.26 -28.13 36.70
N ASP A 340 39.87 -27.20 35.97
CA ASP A 340 41.26 -26.78 36.22
C ASP A 340 41.40 -26.06 37.57
N GLU A 341 40.35 -25.35 38.01
CA GLU A 341 40.31 -24.68 39.32
C GLU A 341 40.16 -25.68 40.48
N GLU A 342 39.39 -26.77 40.31
CA GLU A 342 39.31 -27.85 41.30
C GLU A 342 40.57 -28.72 41.39
N LEU A 343 41.34 -28.89 40.30
CA LEU A 343 42.60 -29.66 40.33
C LEU A 343 43.77 -28.89 40.96
N CYS A 344 43.64 -27.58 41.18
CA CYS A 344 44.69 -26.75 41.80
C CYS A 344 44.54 -26.57 43.32
N CYS A 345 43.54 -27.21 43.95
CA CYS A 345 43.32 -27.20 45.41
C CYS A 345 43.72 -28.53 46.05
#